data_AF-A0A7C7USF0-F1
#
_entry.id   AF-A0A7C7USF0-F1
#
_cell.length_a   1.000
_cell.length_b   1.000
_cell.length_c   1.000
_cell.angle_alpha   90.00
_cell.angle_beta   90.00
_cell.angle_gamma   90.00
#
_symmetry.space_group_name_H-M   'P 1'
#
loop_
_entity.id
_entity.type
_entity.pdbx_description
1 polymer ?
#
loop_
_entity_poly.entity_id
_entity_poly.type
_entity_poly.pdbx_seq_one_letter_code
_entity_poly.pdbx_strand_id
1 'polypeptide(L)'
;MAHGGAALGRHEGKVVFMPYAIPGEEVSVEIVEDRERYARGRLVEVLSPSAQRVLPPCPHFGSHGCGGCHWQHIAYEAQLEFKQRIVQDQLKRIGRFESVPVKPMIESPEPWRYRNHVQFALDEHGRLGFMAAESQRVVPIEECHIMHLLLDEVFDALDLELPELKRLSLRCGVNTGQRMAVFETHEDEPFELEVDLPVSCVFLLSDGRTATLVGQEHITEVLAGQEYRISASSFFQ
;
A
#
# COMPACT_ATOMS: atom_id res chain seq x y z
N MET A 1 -16.48 10.10 -6.30
CA MET A 1 -15.31 9.19 -6.30
C MET A 1 -15.81 7.79 -6.05
N ALA A 2 -15.25 6.79 -6.74
CA ALA A 2 -15.60 5.39 -6.56
C ALA A 2 -14.75 4.73 -5.47
N HIS A 3 -15.20 3.58 -4.98
CA HIS A 3 -14.37 2.70 -4.17
C HIS A 3 -13.07 2.36 -4.92
N GLY A 4 -11.93 2.45 -4.25
CA GLY A 4 -10.59 2.27 -4.85
C GLY A 4 -9.92 3.58 -5.32
N GLY A 5 -10.62 4.73 -5.31
CA GLY A 5 -10.01 6.05 -5.53
C GLY A 5 -10.16 6.62 -6.93
N ALA A 6 -10.79 5.92 -7.86
CA ALA A 6 -11.07 6.46 -9.19
C ALA A 6 -12.12 7.58 -9.13
N ALA A 7 -11.87 8.71 -9.78
CA ALA A 7 -12.92 9.67 -10.11
C ALA A 7 -13.85 9.09 -11.20
N LEU A 8 -15.07 9.62 -11.26
CA LEU A 8 -16.09 9.19 -12.21
C LEU A 8 -16.48 10.38 -13.08
N GLY A 9 -16.42 10.17 -14.40
CA GLY A 9 -16.90 11.10 -15.42
C GLY A 9 -17.99 10.46 -16.28
N ARG A 10 -18.64 11.26 -17.12
CA ARG A 10 -19.55 10.76 -18.15
C ARG A 10 -19.11 11.27 -19.51
N HIS A 11 -18.99 10.36 -20.46
CA HIS A 11 -18.67 10.66 -21.85
C HIS A 11 -19.49 9.74 -22.75
N GLU A 12 -20.18 10.30 -23.75
CA GLU A 12 -21.01 9.55 -24.71
C GLU A 12 -21.97 8.51 -24.06
N GLY A 13 -22.59 8.89 -22.94
CA GLY A 13 -23.52 8.02 -22.21
C GLY A 13 -22.87 6.93 -21.34
N LYS A 14 -21.55 6.74 -21.41
CA LYS A 14 -20.79 5.81 -20.57
C LYS A 14 -20.26 6.48 -19.30
N VAL A 15 -20.11 5.70 -18.24
CA VAL A 15 -19.36 6.11 -17.04
C VAL A 15 -17.89 5.81 -17.26
N VAL A 16 -17.02 6.79 -17.09
CA VAL A 16 -15.56 6.61 -17.21
C VAL A 16 -14.93 6.62 -15.81
N PHE A 17 -14.17 5.58 -15.48
CA PHE A 17 -13.40 5.47 -14.25
C PHE A 17 -11.97 5.97 -14.50
N MET A 18 -11.53 6.96 -13.71
CA MET A 18 -10.23 7.61 -13.90
C MET A 18 -9.48 7.65 -12.57
N PRO A 19 -8.54 6.71 -12.33
CA PRO A 19 -7.59 6.81 -11.23
C PRO A 19 -6.79 8.13 -11.30
N TYR A 20 -6.31 8.62 -10.16
CA TYR A 20 -5.47 9.83 -10.03
C TYR A 20 -6.11 11.18 -10.40
N ALA A 21 -7.38 11.18 -10.78
CA ALA A 21 -8.20 12.37 -10.95
C ALA A 21 -9.07 12.62 -9.70
N ILE A 22 -9.50 13.88 -9.50
CA ILE A 22 -10.32 14.33 -8.38
C ILE A 22 -11.67 14.82 -8.89
N PRO A 23 -12.80 14.55 -8.21
CA PRO A 23 -14.08 15.17 -8.55
C PRO A 23 -13.98 16.70 -8.60
N GLY A 24 -14.50 17.28 -9.68
CA GLY A 24 -14.46 18.73 -9.94
C GLY A 24 -13.35 19.18 -10.88
N GLU A 25 -12.49 18.27 -11.34
CA GLU A 25 -11.42 18.58 -12.29
C GLU A 25 -11.88 18.51 -13.75
N GLU A 26 -11.23 19.31 -14.58
CA GLU A 26 -11.20 19.12 -16.03
C GLU A 26 -9.91 18.39 -16.40
N VAL A 27 -10.01 17.28 -17.11
CA VAL A 27 -8.90 16.36 -17.36
C VAL A 27 -8.92 15.84 -18.79
N SER A 28 -7.74 15.60 -19.35
CA SER A 28 -7.55 14.80 -20.56
C SER A 28 -7.33 13.33 -20.18
N VAL A 29 -8.02 12.42 -20.87
CA VAL A 29 -8.10 11.01 -20.49
C VAL A 29 -7.94 10.13 -21.72
N GLU A 30 -7.04 9.15 -21.63
CA GLU A 30 -6.88 8.09 -22.61
C GLU A 30 -7.78 6.90 -22.21
N ILE A 31 -8.64 6.42 -23.10
CA ILE A 31 -9.46 5.23 -22.83
C ILE A 31 -8.61 3.97 -23.02
N VAL A 32 -8.39 3.23 -21.94
CA VAL A 32 -7.57 2.00 -21.92
C VAL A 32 -8.40 0.72 -21.93
N GLU A 33 -9.68 0.82 -21.57
CA GLU A 33 -10.64 -0.27 -21.68
C GLU A 33 -12.01 0.30 -21.98
N ASP A 34 -12.65 -0.22 -23.02
CA ASP A 34 -14.00 0.17 -23.40
C ASP A 34 -14.98 -1.00 -23.27
N ARG A 35 -16.06 -0.80 -22.51
CA ARG A 35 -17.16 -1.76 -22.32
C ARG A 35 -18.48 -1.08 -22.68
N GLU A 36 -19.53 -1.89 -22.80
CA GLU A 36 -20.85 -1.42 -23.21
C GLU A 36 -21.39 -0.27 -22.33
N ARG A 37 -21.22 -0.37 -21.01
CA ARG A 37 -21.81 0.59 -20.03
C ARG A 37 -20.79 1.48 -19.32
N TYR A 38 -19.51 1.15 -19.40
CA TYR A 38 -18.45 1.89 -18.73
C TYR A 38 -17.15 1.79 -19.50
N ALA A 39 -16.24 2.73 -19.24
CA ALA A 39 -14.87 2.69 -19.72
C ALA A 39 -13.91 2.90 -18.56
N ARG A 40 -12.68 2.40 -18.68
CA ARG A 40 -11.56 2.78 -17.81
C ARG A 40 -10.64 3.71 -18.58
N GLY A 41 -10.29 4.82 -17.95
CA GLY A 41 -9.43 5.84 -18.49
C GLY A 41 -8.14 5.97 -17.69
N ARG A 42 -7.05 6.25 -18.38
CA ARG A 42 -5.79 6.71 -17.81
C ARG A 42 -5.77 8.24 -17.85
N LEU A 43 -5.47 8.87 -16.74
CA LEU A 43 -5.27 10.31 -16.66
C LEU A 43 -4.02 10.70 -17.48
N VAL A 44 -4.19 11.54 -18.49
CA VAL A 44 -3.09 12.08 -19.31
C VAL A 44 -2.64 13.42 -18.75
N GLU A 45 -3.58 14.33 -18.51
CA GLU A 45 -3.31 15.69 -18.07
C GLU A 45 -4.47 16.24 -17.23
N VAL A 46 -4.15 17.07 -16.24
CA VAL A 46 -5.13 17.86 -15.49
C VAL A 46 -5.14 19.28 -16.07
N LEU A 47 -6.22 19.62 -16.78
CA LEU A 47 -6.39 20.90 -17.45
C LEU A 47 -6.86 21.99 -16.48
N SER A 48 -7.75 21.62 -15.55
CA SER A 48 -8.23 22.49 -14.47
C SER A 48 -8.22 21.70 -13.16
N PRO A 49 -7.25 21.96 -12.25
CA PRO A 49 -7.10 21.19 -11.03
C PRO A 49 -8.15 21.57 -9.98
N SER A 50 -8.52 20.60 -9.16
CA SER A 50 -9.39 20.83 -7.99
C SER A 50 -8.62 21.61 -6.94
N ALA A 51 -9.31 22.44 -6.15
CA ALA A 51 -8.71 23.09 -4.99
C ALA A 51 -8.20 22.08 -3.93
N GLN A 52 -8.65 20.83 -4.00
CA GLN A 52 -8.22 19.74 -3.13
C GLN A 52 -7.01 18.96 -3.68
N ARG A 53 -6.49 19.31 -4.86
CA ARG A 53 -5.29 18.68 -5.42
C ARG A 53 -4.06 19.19 -4.69
N VAL A 54 -3.23 18.26 -4.24
CA VAL A 54 -1.92 18.54 -3.64
C VAL A 54 -0.83 17.80 -4.41
N LEU A 55 0.41 18.27 -4.28
CA LEU A 55 1.56 17.53 -4.80
C LEU A 55 1.77 16.28 -3.92
N PRO A 56 1.74 15.07 -4.49
CA PRO A 56 2.02 13.86 -3.72
C PRO A 56 3.48 13.88 -3.24
N PRO A 57 3.74 13.60 -1.95
CA PRO A 57 5.10 13.67 -1.41
C PRO A 57 5.99 12.48 -1.82
N CYS A 58 5.41 11.34 -2.22
CA CYS A 58 6.19 10.18 -2.66
C CYS A 58 6.59 10.33 -4.14
N PRO A 59 7.89 10.25 -4.49
CA PRO A 59 8.36 10.35 -5.87
C PRO A 59 7.91 9.16 -6.72
N HIS A 60 7.58 8.03 -6.09
CA HIS A 60 7.09 6.83 -6.76
C HIS A 60 5.58 6.86 -7.03
N PHE A 61 4.86 7.92 -6.67
CA PHE A 61 3.40 7.99 -6.81
C PHE A 61 2.96 8.27 -8.26
N GLY A 62 1.96 7.54 -8.75
CA GLY A 62 1.28 7.84 -10.02
C GLY A 62 0.85 6.60 -10.79
N SER A 63 0.17 6.79 -11.92
CA SER A 63 -0.31 5.71 -12.82
C SER A 63 0.81 4.81 -13.33
N HIS A 64 2.00 5.39 -13.56
CA HIS A 64 3.18 4.66 -13.99
C HIS A 64 4.10 4.25 -12.83
N GLY A 65 3.76 4.63 -11.59
CA GLY A 65 4.57 4.42 -10.40
C GLY A 65 4.11 3.22 -9.56
N CYS A 66 4.53 3.24 -8.29
CA CYS A 66 4.17 2.27 -7.27
C CYS A 66 2.66 2.24 -7.04
N GLY A 67 2.07 1.03 -7.08
CA GLY A 67 0.64 0.78 -6.85
C GLY A 67 0.23 0.77 -5.36
N GLY A 68 1.12 1.14 -4.45
CA GLY A 68 0.86 1.09 -3.01
C GLY A 68 -0.08 2.19 -2.49
N CYS A 69 -0.16 3.33 -3.20
CA CYS A 69 -0.96 4.48 -2.80
C CYS A 69 -1.77 5.03 -3.98
N HIS A 70 -3.05 5.37 -3.73
CA HIS A 70 -3.93 5.90 -4.78
C HIS A 70 -4.40 7.34 -4.55
N TRP A 71 -4.23 7.90 -3.33
CA TRP A 71 -4.88 9.16 -2.91
C TRP A 71 -3.91 10.29 -2.54
N GLN A 72 -2.58 10.11 -2.67
CA GLN A 72 -1.62 11.11 -2.19
C GLN A 72 -1.71 12.47 -2.91
N HIS A 73 -2.34 12.53 -4.08
CA HIS A 73 -2.62 13.76 -4.82
C HIS A 73 -3.84 14.54 -4.29
N ILE A 74 -4.50 14.06 -3.22
CA ILE A 74 -5.71 14.63 -2.63
C ILE A 74 -5.39 15.11 -1.21
N ALA A 75 -5.75 16.35 -0.88
CA ALA A 75 -5.68 16.89 0.48
C ALA A 75 -6.38 15.95 1.48
N TYR A 76 -5.77 15.74 2.65
CA TYR A 76 -6.17 14.67 3.57
C TYR A 76 -7.62 14.82 4.05
N GLU A 77 -8.07 16.04 4.33
CA GLU A 77 -9.44 16.36 4.73
C GLU A 77 -10.45 15.94 3.65
N ALA A 78 -10.13 16.21 2.38
CA ALA A 78 -10.93 15.76 1.25
C ALA A 78 -10.91 14.23 1.10
N GLN A 79 -9.81 13.55 1.45
CA GLN A 79 -9.79 12.08 1.47
C GLN A 79 -10.83 11.52 2.45
N LEU A 80 -10.93 12.11 3.65
CA LEU A 80 -11.91 11.72 4.68
C LEU A 80 -13.34 11.93 4.18
N GLU A 81 -13.63 13.09 3.59
CA GLU A 81 -14.95 13.38 3.01
C GLU A 81 -15.32 12.40 1.89
N PHE A 82 -14.41 12.15 0.95
CA PHE A 82 -14.66 11.25 -0.16
C PHE A 82 -14.86 9.80 0.31
N LYS A 83 -14.08 9.32 1.28
CA LYS A 83 -14.30 8.00 1.91
C LYS A 83 -15.68 7.92 2.56
N GLN A 84 -16.09 8.95 3.29
CA GLN A 84 -17.43 9.03 3.89
C GLN A 84 -18.53 8.96 2.82
N ARG A 85 -18.40 9.75 1.75
CA ARG A 85 -19.34 9.74 0.61
C ARG A 85 -19.39 8.39 -0.09
N ILE A 86 -18.25 7.69 -0.25
CA ILE A 86 -18.21 6.34 -0.82
C ILE A 86 -19.07 5.39 0.02
N VAL A 87 -18.93 5.39 1.34
CA VAL A 87 -19.73 4.53 2.23
C VAL A 87 -21.23 4.88 2.13
N GLN A 88 -21.56 6.16 2.17
CA GLN A 88 -22.94 6.65 2.00
C GLN A 88 -23.56 6.17 0.68
N ASP A 89 -22.83 6.36 -0.43
CA ASP A 89 -23.28 5.97 -1.76
C ASP A 89 -23.49 4.46 -1.87
N GLN A 90 -22.61 3.64 -1.28
CA GLN A 90 -22.74 2.18 -1.32
C GLN A 90 -23.91 1.68 -0.47
N LEU A 91 -24.10 2.23 0.73
CA LEU A 91 -25.25 1.90 1.58
C LEU A 91 -26.57 2.23 0.87
N LYS A 92 -26.65 3.38 0.20
CA LYS A 92 -27.83 3.78 -0.56
C LYS A 92 -28.05 2.93 -1.81
N ARG A 93 -27.02 2.78 -2.65
CA ARG A 93 -27.16 2.16 -3.99
C ARG A 93 -27.19 0.64 -3.95
N ILE A 94 -26.31 0.02 -3.16
CA ILE A 94 -26.20 -1.44 -3.04
C ILE A 94 -27.08 -1.92 -1.88
N GLY A 95 -26.91 -1.32 -0.71
CA GLY A 95 -27.65 -1.70 0.50
C GLY A 95 -29.14 -1.33 0.49
N ARG A 96 -29.57 -0.46 -0.45
CA ARG A 96 -30.96 0.03 -0.58
C ARG A 96 -31.50 0.73 0.66
N PHE A 97 -30.62 1.24 1.52
CA PHE A 97 -31.05 2.05 2.64
C PHE A 97 -31.39 3.47 2.18
N GLU A 98 -32.55 3.99 2.57
CA GLU A 98 -33.01 5.32 2.14
C GLU A 98 -32.32 6.46 2.90
N SER A 99 -32.06 6.26 4.20
CA SER A 99 -31.38 7.22 5.06
C SER A 99 -30.58 6.48 6.13
N VAL A 100 -29.26 6.44 5.97
CA VAL A 100 -28.33 5.95 7.01
C VAL A 100 -27.43 7.10 7.43
N PRO A 101 -27.43 7.48 8.72
CA PRO A 101 -26.49 8.47 9.22
C PRO A 101 -25.08 7.86 9.21
N VAL A 102 -24.28 8.19 8.19
CA VAL A 102 -22.86 7.86 8.16
C VAL A 102 -22.09 8.95 8.89
N LYS A 103 -21.50 8.57 10.03
CA LYS A 103 -20.65 9.45 10.84
C LYS A 103 -19.42 9.92 10.05
N PRO A 104 -18.81 11.06 10.44
CA PRO A 104 -17.51 11.47 9.90
C PRO A 104 -16.48 10.36 10.00
N MET A 105 -15.57 10.29 9.02
CA MET A 105 -14.45 9.35 9.06
C MET A 105 -13.54 9.69 10.25
N ILE A 106 -13.13 8.66 10.97
CA ILE A 106 -12.10 8.81 12.01
C ILE A 106 -10.77 8.98 11.29
N GLU A 107 -10.11 10.11 11.55
CA GLU A 107 -8.80 10.39 10.99
C GLU A 107 -7.71 9.56 11.66
N SER A 108 -6.71 9.15 10.88
CA SER A 108 -5.42 8.75 11.44
C SER A 108 -4.78 9.95 12.13
N PRO A 109 -4.26 9.81 13.36
CA PRO A 109 -3.47 10.84 14.02
C PRO A 109 -2.20 11.21 13.23
N GLU A 110 -1.67 10.25 12.47
CA GLU A 110 -0.50 10.40 11.60
C GLU A 110 -0.82 9.72 10.25
N PRO A 111 -1.11 10.47 9.17
CA PRO A 111 -1.46 9.92 7.86
C PRO A 111 -0.26 9.37 7.08
N TRP A 112 0.95 9.47 7.62
CA TRP A 112 2.19 8.89 7.11
C TRP A 112 2.73 7.81 8.06
N ARG A 113 3.79 7.12 7.66
CA ARG A 113 4.55 6.19 8.53
C ARG A 113 3.72 5.12 9.28
N TYR A 114 2.51 4.83 8.82
CA TYR A 114 1.55 4.03 9.59
C TYR A 114 1.64 2.53 9.32
N ARG A 115 2.33 2.08 8.26
CA ARG A 115 2.49 0.66 7.96
C ARG A 115 3.59 0.05 8.82
N ASN A 116 3.17 -0.81 9.74
CA ASN A 116 4.04 -1.66 10.55
C ASN A 116 4.41 -2.99 9.86
N HIS A 117 3.86 -3.25 8.67
CA HIS A 117 4.15 -4.41 7.84
C HIS A 117 4.18 -4.00 6.36
N VAL A 118 5.24 -4.39 5.67
CA VAL A 118 5.37 -4.26 4.22
C VAL A 118 5.88 -5.56 3.63
N GLN A 119 5.50 -5.79 2.38
CA GLN A 119 5.89 -6.98 1.63
C GLN A 119 6.39 -6.52 0.27
N PHE A 120 7.70 -6.69 0.05
CA PHE A 120 8.39 -6.31 -1.17
C PHE A 120 8.32 -7.43 -2.21
N ALA A 121 8.18 -7.02 -3.45
CA ALA A 121 8.50 -7.85 -4.62
C ALA A 121 9.89 -7.46 -5.14
N LEU A 122 10.50 -8.36 -5.91
CA LEU A 122 11.78 -8.10 -6.58
C LEU A 122 11.56 -7.86 -8.07
N ASP A 123 12.28 -6.89 -8.63
CA ASP A 123 12.35 -6.75 -10.08
C ASP A 123 13.30 -7.77 -10.72
N GLU A 124 13.45 -7.71 -12.04
CA GLU A 124 14.34 -8.60 -12.80
C GLU A 124 15.84 -8.45 -12.46
N HIS A 125 16.21 -7.42 -11.70
CA HIS A 125 17.55 -7.16 -11.23
C HIS A 125 17.72 -7.41 -9.72
N GLY A 126 16.70 -8.00 -9.06
CA GLY A 126 16.73 -8.29 -7.63
C GLY A 126 16.48 -7.08 -6.72
N ARG A 127 16.06 -5.93 -7.26
CA ARG A 127 15.78 -4.72 -6.46
C ARG A 127 14.41 -4.82 -5.81
N LEU A 128 14.33 -4.42 -4.53
CA LEU A 128 13.08 -4.38 -3.79
C LEU A 128 12.17 -3.26 -4.27
N GLY A 129 10.90 -3.59 -4.40
CA GLY A 129 9.88 -2.65 -4.82
C GLY A 129 8.47 -3.16 -4.61
N PHE A 130 7.53 -2.45 -5.21
CA PHE A 130 6.12 -2.82 -5.20
C PHE A 130 5.59 -2.95 -6.62
N MET A 131 4.50 -3.70 -6.78
CA MET A 131 3.82 -3.80 -8.07
C MET A 131 3.37 -2.42 -8.56
N ALA A 132 3.55 -2.16 -9.85
CA ALA A 132 3.08 -0.94 -10.49
C ALA A 132 1.54 -0.85 -10.45
N ALA A 133 1.01 0.37 -10.46
CA ALA A 133 -0.45 0.60 -10.41
C ALA A 133 -1.22 0.02 -11.61
N GLU A 134 -0.63 0.09 -12.81
CA GLU A 134 -1.30 -0.28 -14.07
C GLU A 134 -0.60 -1.42 -14.84
N SER A 135 0.38 -2.11 -14.25
CA SER A 135 1.08 -3.22 -14.93
C SER A 135 1.60 -4.27 -13.96
N GLN A 136 2.05 -5.41 -14.50
CA GLN A 136 2.62 -6.51 -13.73
C GLN A 136 4.14 -6.38 -13.50
N ARG A 137 4.70 -5.17 -13.61
CA ARG A 137 6.11 -4.92 -13.32
C ARG A 137 6.28 -4.49 -11.86
N VAL A 138 7.45 -4.76 -11.30
CA VAL A 138 7.88 -4.18 -10.03
C VAL A 138 8.44 -2.78 -10.29
N VAL A 139 8.11 -1.85 -9.40
CA VAL A 139 8.68 -0.52 -9.31
C VAL A 139 9.63 -0.54 -8.11
N PRO A 140 10.95 -0.62 -8.36
CA PRO A 140 11.93 -0.43 -7.31
C PRO A 140 11.70 0.89 -6.59
N ILE A 141 11.93 0.90 -5.29
CA ILE A 141 11.76 2.11 -4.47
C ILE A 141 13.05 2.42 -3.73
N GLU A 142 13.27 3.70 -3.48
CA GLU A 142 14.32 4.18 -2.58
C GLU A 142 13.75 4.63 -1.23
N GLU A 143 12.45 4.96 -1.20
CA GLU A 143 11.76 5.45 0.00
C GLU A 143 10.26 5.13 -0.04
N CYS A 144 9.65 4.98 1.13
CA CYS A 144 8.22 4.75 1.28
C CYS A 144 7.63 5.52 2.46
N HIS A 145 7.03 6.69 2.21
CA HIS A 145 6.54 7.58 3.28
C HIS A 145 5.38 7.03 4.14
N ILE A 146 4.77 5.91 3.74
CA ILE A 146 3.74 5.24 4.56
C ILE A 146 4.32 4.07 5.37
N MET A 147 5.57 3.68 5.13
CA MET A 147 6.30 2.68 5.90
C MET A 147 6.79 3.29 7.21
N HIS A 148 6.64 2.56 8.32
CA HIS A 148 7.06 3.02 9.63
C HIS A 148 8.59 3.14 9.70
N LEU A 149 9.11 4.12 10.46
CA LEU A 149 10.54 4.43 10.53
C LEU A 149 11.41 3.23 10.99
N LEU A 150 10.88 2.41 11.90
CA LEU A 150 11.55 1.17 12.31
C LEU A 150 11.82 0.21 11.14
N LEU A 151 10.99 0.24 10.10
CA LEU A 151 11.16 -0.56 8.88
C LEU A 151 12.06 0.12 7.87
N ASP A 152 12.04 1.47 7.79
CA ASP A 152 13.03 2.22 7.00
C ASP A 152 14.45 1.88 7.46
N GLU A 153 14.71 1.86 8.76
CA GLU A 153 16.02 1.49 9.32
C GLU A 153 16.46 0.07 8.92
N VAL A 154 15.53 -0.89 8.86
CA VAL A 154 15.85 -2.25 8.39
C VAL A 154 16.11 -2.21 6.89
N PHE A 155 15.24 -1.55 6.13
CA PHE A 155 15.33 -1.47 4.68
C PHE A 155 16.66 -0.85 4.22
N ASP A 156 17.09 0.25 4.84
CA ASP A 156 18.32 0.96 4.52
C ASP A 156 19.58 0.16 4.87
N ALA A 157 19.48 -0.76 5.83
CA ALA A 157 20.58 -1.62 6.26
C ALA A 157 20.70 -2.93 5.48
N LEU A 158 19.77 -3.22 4.56
CA LEU A 158 19.84 -4.42 3.73
C LEU A 158 20.91 -4.26 2.65
N ASP A 159 21.98 -5.04 2.75
CA ASP A 159 22.90 -5.29 1.64
C ASP A 159 22.42 -6.54 0.88
N LEU A 160 21.82 -6.34 -0.29
CA LEU A 160 21.09 -7.38 -1.01
C LEU A 160 21.99 -8.11 -2.03
N GLU A 161 22.92 -8.92 -1.52
CA GLU A 161 23.45 -10.07 -2.27
C GLU A 161 22.75 -11.36 -1.83
N LEU A 162 21.42 -11.38 -1.90
CA LEU A 162 20.61 -12.55 -1.56
C LEU A 162 20.27 -13.34 -2.82
N PRO A 163 20.97 -14.44 -3.14
CA PRO A 163 20.62 -15.27 -4.28
C PRO A 163 19.21 -15.85 -4.07
N GLU A 164 18.39 -15.79 -5.12
CA GLU A 164 17.09 -16.46 -5.21
C GLU A 164 15.98 -15.95 -4.26
N LEU A 165 16.14 -14.76 -3.69
CA LEU A 165 15.07 -14.11 -2.93
C LEU A 165 13.84 -13.93 -3.82
N LYS A 166 12.72 -14.55 -3.41
CA LYS A 166 11.42 -14.44 -4.08
C LYS A 166 10.60 -13.32 -3.45
N ARG A 167 10.74 -13.14 -2.14
CA ARG A 167 10.00 -12.14 -1.38
C ARG A 167 10.70 -11.78 -0.09
N LEU A 168 10.60 -10.50 0.28
CA LEU A 168 10.98 -10.01 1.59
C LEU A 168 9.78 -9.31 2.23
N SER A 169 9.47 -9.65 3.47
CA SER A 169 8.51 -8.88 4.28
C SER A 169 9.19 -8.29 5.49
N LEU A 170 8.91 -7.04 5.82
CA LEU A 170 9.40 -6.38 7.01
C LEU A 170 8.23 -6.07 7.94
N ARG A 171 8.40 -6.35 9.24
CA ARG A 171 7.39 -6.14 10.29
C ARG A 171 8.00 -5.46 11.50
N CYS A 172 7.23 -4.64 12.20
CA CYS A 172 7.64 -4.05 13.46
C CYS A 172 6.50 -3.93 14.46
N GLY A 173 6.82 -4.04 15.74
CA GLY A 173 5.94 -3.64 16.83
C GLY A 173 6.20 -2.16 17.11
N VAL A 174 5.24 -1.31 16.74
CA VAL A 174 5.35 0.15 16.85
C VAL A 174 5.57 0.57 18.30
N ASN A 175 4.89 -0.04 19.27
CA ASN A 175 5.02 0.33 20.69
C ASN A 175 6.13 -0.42 21.41
N THR A 176 6.73 -1.45 20.80
CA THR A 176 7.78 -2.26 21.42
C THR A 176 9.16 -2.04 20.80
N GLY A 177 9.22 -1.45 19.61
CA GLY A 177 10.45 -1.27 18.85
C GLY A 177 11.02 -2.56 18.24
N GLN A 178 10.33 -3.70 18.40
CA GLN A 178 10.78 -4.97 17.84
C GLN A 178 10.62 -4.97 16.32
N ARG A 179 11.56 -5.59 15.61
CA ARG A 179 11.63 -5.64 14.14
C ARG A 179 11.81 -7.08 13.70
N MET A 180 11.24 -7.43 12.55
CA MET A 180 11.41 -8.74 11.94
C MET A 180 11.47 -8.63 10.42
N ALA A 181 12.48 -9.27 9.84
CA ALA A 181 12.60 -9.52 8.42
C ALA A 181 12.19 -10.98 8.14
N VAL A 182 11.33 -11.17 7.15
CA VAL A 182 10.82 -12.47 6.73
C VAL A 182 11.26 -12.72 5.30
N PHE A 183 12.09 -13.75 5.10
CA PHE A 183 12.67 -14.12 3.83
C PHE A 183 11.90 -15.31 3.24
N GLU A 184 11.52 -15.21 1.97
CA GLU A 184 11.04 -16.32 1.14
C GLU A 184 11.94 -16.39 -0.10
N THR A 185 12.51 -17.55 -0.39
CA THR A 185 13.34 -17.81 -1.58
C THR A 185 12.60 -18.73 -2.56
N HIS A 186 13.18 -18.94 -3.74
CA HIS A 186 12.66 -19.91 -4.71
C HIS A 186 12.88 -21.36 -4.26
N GLU A 187 14.00 -21.62 -3.57
CA GLU A 187 14.32 -22.90 -2.95
C GLU A 187 14.13 -22.82 -1.43
N ASP A 188 13.63 -23.89 -0.81
CA ASP A 188 13.36 -23.96 0.64
C ASP A 188 14.65 -24.24 1.45
N GLU A 189 15.74 -23.55 1.12
CA GLU A 189 17.05 -23.70 1.75
C GLU A 189 17.40 -22.44 2.56
N PRO A 190 17.35 -22.51 3.91
CA PRO A 190 17.80 -21.43 4.77
C PRO A 190 19.28 -21.09 4.55
N PHE A 191 19.62 -19.81 4.61
CA PHE A 191 20.97 -19.31 4.45
C PHE A 191 21.48 -18.66 5.75
N GLU A 192 22.80 -18.52 5.86
CA GLU A 192 23.42 -17.77 6.96
C GLU A 192 23.39 -16.27 6.64
N LEU A 193 23.11 -15.47 7.68
CA LEU A 193 23.02 -14.01 7.58
C LEU A 193 23.67 -13.38 8.81
N GLU A 194 24.42 -12.30 8.60
CA GLU A 194 24.90 -11.42 9.67
C GLU A 194 24.00 -10.18 9.77
N VAL A 195 23.73 -9.71 10.99
CA VAL A 195 22.87 -8.55 11.23
C VAL A 195 23.55 -7.54 12.15
N ASP A 196 23.57 -6.29 11.71
CA ASP A 196 24.20 -5.18 12.44
C ASP A 196 23.21 -4.31 13.23
N LEU A 197 21.94 -4.69 13.25
CA LEU A 197 20.88 -3.99 13.97
C LEU A 197 19.94 -4.98 14.69
N PRO A 198 19.18 -4.54 15.72
CA PRO A 198 18.25 -5.39 16.45
C PRO A 198 17.03 -5.72 15.59
N VAL A 199 17.12 -6.82 14.82
CA VAL A 199 16.07 -7.39 13.97
C VAL A 199 16.07 -8.91 14.10
N SER A 200 14.87 -9.51 14.20
CA SER A 200 14.70 -10.95 14.06
C SER A 200 14.65 -11.31 12.58
N CYS A 201 15.39 -12.32 12.15
CA CYS A 201 15.37 -12.80 10.77
C CYS A 201 14.72 -14.19 10.73
N VAL A 202 13.61 -14.30 10.01
CA VAL A 202 12.81 -15.51 9.90
C VAL A 202 12.75 -15.93 8.44
N PHE A 203 12.99 -17.20 8.18
CA PHE A 203 12.82 -17.81 6.87
C PHE A 203 11.46 -18.51 6.80
N LEU A 204 10.63 -18.17 5.81
CA LEU A 204 9.32 -18.75 5.59
C LEU A 204 9.39 -19.76 4.43
N LEU A 205 9.19 -21.03 4.76
CA LEU A 205 9.22 -22.15 3.82
C LEU A 205 7.94 -22.17 2.97
N SER A 206 8.01 -22.76 1.78
CA SER A 206 6.89 -22.89 0.85
C SER A 206 5.69 -23.68 1.43
N ASP A 207 5.94 -24.53 2.42
CA ASP A 207 4.93 -25.29 3.15
C ASP A 207 4.30 -24.52 4.34
N GLY A 208 4.72 -23.28 4.56
CA GLY A 208 4.22 -22.38 5.60
C GLY A 208 4.87 -22.54 6.98
N ARG A 209 5.82 -23.48 7.15
CA ARG A 209 6.67 -23.54 8.35
C ARG A 209 7.69 -22.40 8.33
N THR A 210 8.26 -22.12 9.50
CA THR A 210 9.30 -21.10 9.65
C THR A 210 10.56 -21.68 10.24
N ALA A 211 11.70 -21.14 9.85
CA ALA A 211 12.99 -21.34 10.50
C ALA A 211 13.51 -19.98 10.99
N THR A 212 13.97 -19.92 12.24
CA THR A 212 14.58 -18.70 12.76
C THR A 212 16.04 -18.68 12.33
N LEU A 213 16.43 -17.67 11.55
CA LEU A 213 17.83 -17.43 11.18
C LEU A 213 18.54 -16.67 12.30
N VAL A 214 17.90 -15.60 12.81
CA VAL A 214 18.40 -14.77 13.91
C VAL A 214 17.25 -14.32 14.80
N GLY A 215 17.48 -14.27 16.11
CA GLY A 215 16.53 -13.67 17.06
C GLY A 215 15.34 -14.57 17.40
N GLN A 216 14.12 -14.06 17.22
CA GLN A 216 12.87 -14.72 17.59
C GLN A 216 11.98 -14.99 16.38
N GLU A 217 11.14 -16.04 16.45
CA GLU A 217 10.15 -16.38 15.41
C GLU A 217 8.92 -15.44 15.34
N HIS A 218 8.86 -14.46 16.25
CA HIS A 218 7.80 -13.47 16.34
C HIS A 218 8.32 -12.13 16.85
N ILE A 219 7.53 -11.09 16.59
CA ILE A 219 7.61 -9.81 17.32
C ILE A 219 6.44 -9.71 18.30
N THR A 220 6.53 -8.76 19.20
CA THR A 220 5.48 -8.37 20.11
C THR A 220 4.97 -6.97 19.80
N GLU A 221 3.67 -6.75 19.91
CA GLU A 221 3.04 -5.42 19.86
C GLU A 221 2.16 -5.22 21.10
N VAL A 222 2.02 -3.97 21.55
CA VAL A 222 1.08 -3.60 22.61
C VAL A 222 -0.01 -2.72 22.04
N LEU A 223 -1.26 -3.19 22.07
CA LEU A 223 -2.41 -2.44 21.60
C LEU A 223 -3.53 -2.50 22.64
N ALA A 224 -4.10 -1.33 22.97
CA ALA A 224 -5.17 -1.21 23.97
C ALA A 224 -4.84 -1.89 25.33
N GLY A 225 -3.57 -1.82 25.74
CA GLY A 225 -3.08 -2.42 26.99
C GLY A 225 -2.91 -3.93 26.96
N GLN A 226 -3.04 -4.57 25.80
CA GLN A 226 -2.84 -6.00 25.61
C GLN A 226 -1.59 -6.27 24.79
N GLU A 227 -0.88 -7.33 25.14
CA GLU A 227 0.30 -7.80 24.43
C GLU A 227 -0.09 -8.85 23.38
N TYR A 228 0.42 -8.68 22.16
CA TYR A 228 0.18 -9.57 21.02
C TYR A 228 1.50 -10.11 20.50
N ARG A 229 1.60 -11.43 20.36
CA ARG A 229 2.69 -12.07 19.63
C ARG A 229 2.31 -12.23 18.16
N ILE A 230 3.16 -11.74 17.27
CA ILE A 230 2.92 -11.65 15.84
C ILE A 230 4.04 -12.44 15.14
N SER A 231 3.70 -13.62 14.63
CA SER A 231 4.63 -14.46 13.85
C SER A 231 4.77 -13.96 12.41
N ALA A 232 5.73 -14.53 11.67
CA ALA A 232 6.01 -14.18 10.28
C ALA A 232 4.80 -14.31 9.34
N SER A 233 3.98 -15.35 9.52
CA SER A 233 2.84 -15.66 8.64
C SER A 233 1.49 -15.13 9.14
N SER A 234 1.41 -14.63 10.38
CA SER A 234 0.14 -14.16 10.93
C SER A 234 -0.34 -12.87 10.26
N PHE A 235 -1.64 -12.67 10.23
CA PHE A 235 -2.21 -11.36 9.91
C PHE A 235 -2.23 -10.48 11.17
N PHE A 236 -1.83 -9.22 11.03
CA PHE A 236 -1.93 -8.19 12.06
C PHE A 236 -2.18 -6.82 11.40
N GLN A 237 -2.86 -5.93 12.11
CA GLN A 237 -3.23 -4.59 11.61
C GLN A 237 -2.07 -3.61 11.70
#